data_AF-A0A9J6PAP0-F1
#
_entry.id   AF-A0A9J6PAP0-F1
#
_cell.length_a   1.000
_cell.length_b   1.000
_cell.length_c   1.000
_cell.angle_alpha   90.00
_cell.angle_beta   90.00
_cell.angle_gamma   90.00
#
_symmetry.space_group_name_H-M   'P 1'
#
loop_
_entity.id
_entity.type
_entity.pdbx_description
1 polymer ?
#
loop_
_entity_poly.entity_id
_entity_poly.type
_entity_poly.pdbx_seq_one_letter_code
_entity_poly.pdbx_strand_id
1 'polypeptide(L)' 'MAKNKKSYEEKFQELKEFVNSFEGDELPLEIAMNNYEKGINLCNELYKELKEVEGKIILLNKEEDV' A
#
# COMPACT_ATOMS: atom_id res chain seq x y z
N MET A 1 -11.04 -7.84 21.29
CA MET A 1 -11.47 -7.20 20.02
C MET A 1 -10.41 -7.55 18.99
N ALA A 2 -10.73 -8.41 18.02
CA ALA A 2 -9.78 -8.78 16.97
C ALA A 2 -9.46 -7.52 16.15
N LYS A 3 -8.19 -7.14 16.07
CA LYS A 3 -7.72 -6.05 15.21
C LYS A 3 -8.02 -6.48 13.78
N ASN A 4 -9.10 -5.99 13.19
CA ASN A 4 -9.38 -6.23 11.78
C ASN A 4 -8.19 -5.70 10.98
N LYS A 5 -7.48 -6.59 10.31
CA LYS A 5 -6.41 -6.24 9.39
C LYS A 5 -7.10 -5.54 8.21
N LYS A 6 -6.72 -4.30 7.92
CA LYS A 6 -7.24 -3.54 6.78
C LYS A 6 -7.06 -4.33 5.49
N SER A 7 -8.06 -4.31 4.62
CA SER A 7 -7.98 -4.90 3.29
C SER A 7 -6.98 -4.14 2.42
N TYR A 8 -6.58 -4.75 1.30
CA TYR A 8 -5.73 -4.11 0.31
C TYR A 8 -6.36 -2.81 -0.22
N GLU A 9 -7.67 -2.84 -0.52
CA GLU A 9 -8.42 -1.70 -1.02
C GLU A 9 -8.48 -0.56 0.01
N GLU A 10 -8.69 -0.87 1.29
CA GLU A 10 -8.69 0.13 2.37
C GLU A 10 -7.31 0.81 2.47
N LYS A 11 -6.23 0.03 2.46
CA LYS A 11 -4.86 0.55 2.47
C LYS A 11 -4.55 1.39 1.24
N PHE A 12 -5.00 0.95 0.06
CA PHE A 12 -4.79 1.70 -1.18
C PHE A 12 -5.57 3.01 -1.19
N GLN A 13 -6.77 3.03 -0.62
CA GLN A 13 -7.55 4.24 -0.46
C GLN A 13 -6.88 5.23 0.50
N GLU A 14 -6.36 4.75 1.63
CA GLU A 14 -5.56 5.58 2.54
C GLU A 14 -4.36 6.20 1.84
N LEU A 15 -3.66 5.46 0.99
CA LEU A 15 -2.53 5.99 0.22
C LEU A 15 -2.96 7.14 -0.72
N LYS A 16 -4.12 7.03 -1.38
CA LYS A 16 -4.64 8.09 -2.25
C LYS A 16 -4.99 9.35 -1.47
N GLU A 17 -5.68 9.19 -0.36
CA GLU A 17 -6.01 10.31 0.54
C GLU A 17 -4.73 10.99 1.03
N PHE A 18 -3.71 10.19 1.28
CA PHE A 18 -2.40 10.66 1.65
C PHE A 18 -1.77 11.53 0.57
N VAL A 19 -1.72 11.05 -0.67
CA VAL A 19 -1.21 11.81 -1.82
C VAL A 19 -2.00 13.11 -2.00
N ASN A 20 -3.33 13.07 -1.91
CA ASN A 20 -4.17 14.28 -2.01
C ASN A 20 -3.82 15.30 -0.91
N SER A 21 -3.40 14.85 0.28
CA SER A 21 -2.99 15.76 1.36
C SER A 21 -1.68 16.51 1.10
N PHE A 22 -0.86 16.04 0.13
CA PHE A 22 0.34 16.74 -0.31
C PHE A 22 0.08 17.81 -1.37
N GLU A 23 -1.11 17.83 -1.98
CA GLU A 23 -1.45 18.77 -3.04
C GLU A 23 -1.94 20.14 -2.52
N GLY A 24 -1.97 20.34 -1.19
CA GLY A 24 -2.31 21.63 -0.57
C GLY A 24 -1.15 22.63 -0.56
N ASP A 25 -1.46 23.92 -0.69
CA ASP A 25 -0.48 24.99 -0.91
C ASP A 25 0.53 25.23 0.23
N GLU A 26 0.26 24.77 1.47
CA GLU A 26 1.17 24.96 2.61
C GLU A 26 1.15 23.75 3.56
N LEU A 27 2.05 22.79 3.34
CA LEU A 27 2.32 21.70 4.28
C LEU A 27 3.64 22.00 5.04
N PRO A 28 3.62 22.14 6.38
CA PRO A 28 4.85 22.29 7.16
C PRO A 28 5.81 21.12 6.90
N LEU A 29 7.10 21.42 6.75
CA LEU A 29 8.13 20.43 6.39
C LEU A 29 8.12 19.19 7.29
N GLU A 30 7.96 19.36 8.59
CA GLU A 30 7.90 18.26 9.55
C GLU A 30 6.70 17.33 9.29
N ILE A 31 5.54 17.92 8.95
CA ILE A 31 4.33 17.17 8.59
C ILE A 31 4.55 16.46 7.25
N ALA A 32 5.16 17.14 6.27
CA ALA A 32 5.50 16.55 4.98
C ALA A 32 6.43 15.35 5.12
N MET A 33 7.46 15.44 5.98
CA MET A 33 8.41 14.36 6.23
C MET A 33 7.75 13.16 6.94
N ASN A 34 7.02 13.41 8.03
CA ASN A 34 6.28 12.35 8.74
C ASN A 34 5.25 11.71 7.82
N ASN A 35 4.61 12.52 6.98
CA ASN A 35 3.68 11.99 6.03
C ASN A 35 4.42 11.07 5.05
N TYR A 36 5.46 11.57 4.38
CA TYR A 36 6.23 10.82 3.39
C TYR A 36 6.69 9.45 3.92
N GLU A 37 7.19 9.40 5.15
CA GLU A 37 7.60 8.14 5.80
C GLU A 37 6.44 7.13 5.90
N LYS A 38 5.27 7.57 6.37
CA LYS A 38 4.07 6.72 6.44
C LYS A 38 3.61 6.28 5.05
N GLY A 39 3.65 7.19 4.06
CA GLY A 39 3.30 6.90 2.68
C GLY A 39 4.20 5.82 2.07
N ILE A 40 5.51 5.93 2.24
CA ILE A 40 6.47 4.91 1.77
C ILE A 40 6.26 3.56 2.45
N ASN A 41 6.01 3.54 3.76
CA ASN A 41 5.72 2.30 4.46
C ASN A 41 4.44 1.63 3.93
N LEU A 42 3.39 2.40 3.69
CA LEU A 42 2.14 1.91 3.12
C LEU A 42 2.32 1.38 1.68
N CYS A 43 3.08 2.09 0.84
CA CYS A 43 3.46 1.63 -0.50
C CYS A 43 4.19 0.29 -0.46
N ASN A 44 5.15 0.14 0.46
CA ASN A 44 5.92 -1.10 0.61
C ASN A 44 5.02 -2.28 1.02
N GLU A 45 4.05 -2.06 1.91
CA GLU A 45 3.08 -3.08 2.28
C GLU A 45 2.22 -3.51 1.09
N LEU A 46 1.65 -2.55 0.36
CA LEU A 46 0.82 -2.82 -0.82
C LEU A 46 1.62 -3.59 -1.89
N TYR A 47 2.86 -3.16 -2.16
CA TYR A 47 3.73 -3.84 -3.12
C TYR A 47 4.03 -5.28 -2.70
N LYS A 48 4.28 -5.51 -1.41
CA LYS A 48 4.51 -6.87 -0.90
C LYS A 48 3.29 -7.76 -1.09
N GLU A 49 2.09 -7.26 -0.78
CA GLU A 49 0.84 -8.01 -0.97
C GLU A 49 0.61 -8.35 -2.44
N LEU A 50 0.80 -7.40 -3.36
CA LEU A 50 0.73 -7.66 -4.80
C LEU A 50 1.71 -8.74 -5.24
N LYS A 51 2.96 -8.66 -4.77
CA LYS A 51 4.01 -9.63 -5.14
C LYS A 51 3.71 -11.04 -4.63
N GLU A 52 3.09 -11.14 -3.44
CA GLU A 52 2.63 -12.42 -2.89
C GLU A 52 1.51 -13.03 -3.75
N VAL A 53 0.57 -12.20 -4.22
CA VAL A 53 -0.52 -12.64 -5.11
C VAL A 53 0.02 -13.05 -6.48
N GLU A 54 0.90 -12.24 -7.07
CA GLU A 54 1.57 -12.53 -8.34
C GLU A 54 2.33 -13.87 -8.26
N GLY A 55 3.09 -14.09 -7.18
CA GLY A 55 3.80 -15.34 -6.96
C GLY A 55 2.88 -16.56 -6.91
N LYS A 56 1.70 -16.44 -6.28
CA LYS A 56 0.69 -17.51 -6.26
C LYS A 56 0.13 -17.80 -7.65
N ILE A 57 -0.17 -16.76 -8.43
CA ILE A 57 -0.67 -16.91 -9.82
C ILE A 57 0.37 -17.61 -10.69
N ILE A 58 1.65 -17.23 -10.58
CA ILE A 58 2.74 -17.88 -11.33
C ILE A 58 2.86 -19.36 -10.99
N LEU A 59 2.71 -19.73 -9.70
CA LEU A 59 2.74 -21.13 -9.28
C LEU A 59 1.56 -21.91 -9.87
N LEU A 60 0.34 -21.37 -9.79
CA LEU A 60 -0.87 -22.01 -10.34
C LEU A 60 -0.74 -22.24 -11.86
N ASN A 61 -0.28 -21.24 -12.60
CA ASN A 61 -0.08 -21.38 -14.06
C ASN A 61 0.98 -22.43 -14.40
N LYS A 62 2.03 -22.57 -13.57
CA LYS A 62 3.05 -23.63 -13.76
C LYS A 62 2.51 -25.03 -13.49
N GLU A 63 1.50 -25.18 -12.65
CA GLU A 63 0.86 -26.47 -12.36
C GLU A 63 -0.13 -26.88 -13.47
N GLU A 64 -0.68 -25.92 -14.24
CA GLU A 64 -1.55 -26.21 -15.40
C GLU A 64 -0.77 -26.66 -16.66
N ASP A 65 0.52 -26.34 -16.77
CA ASP A 65 1.39 -26.68 -17.91
C ASP A 65 2.12 -28.05 -17.76
N VAL A 66 1.85 -28.82 -16.69
CA VAL A 66 2.47 -30.14 -16.39
C VAL A 66 1.44 -31.26 -16.43
#